data_AF-A0A964TMJ8-F1
#
_entry.id   AF-A0A964TMJ8-F1
#
_cell.length_a   1.000
_cell.length_b   1.000
_cell.length_c   1.000
_cell.angle_alpha   90.00
_cell.angle_beta   90.00
_cell.angle_gamma   90.00
#
_symmetry.space_group_name_H-M   'P 1'
#
loop_
_entity.id
_entity.type
_entity.pdbx_description
1 polymer ?
#
loop_
_entity_poly.entity_id
_entity_poly.type
_entity_poly.pdbx_seq_one_letter_code
_entity_poly.pdbx_strand_id
1 'polypeptide(L)'
;FKDWADFKSCLPSQTPSPTDQPLGTGNGAVTTFALLKRYTSGEQSWTRAIAKPVAGTVRIALNGVEQMSGWNVDTTTGLIIFTTAPAAGVAITAGFEFDVPVRF
;
A
#
# COMPACT_ATOMS: atom_id res chain seq x y z
N PHE A 1 9.41 13.71 -5.34
CA PHE A 1 10.60 13.98 -4.52
C PHE A 1 10.68 12.85 -3.52
N LYS A 2 11.86 12.25 -3.36
CA LYS A 2 12.05 11.17 -2.39
C LYS A 2 12.47 11.76 -1.05
N ASP A 3 11.58 11.64 -0.05
CA ASP A 3 11.93 11.85 1.34
C ASP A 3 12.61 10.58 1.87
N TRP A 4 13.93 10.59 1.99
CA TRP A 4 14.73 9.42 2.37
C TRP A 4 14.37 8.83 3.74
N ALA A 5 13.71 9.59 4.62
CA ALA A 5 13.23 9.10 5.91
C ALA A 5 11.84 8.44 5.84
N ASP A 6 11.05 8.71 4.80
CA ASP A 6 9.64 8.32 4.76
C ASP A 6 9.19 7.59 3.48
N PHE A 7 10.01 7.50 2.44
CA PHE A 7 9.60 7.05 1.10
C PHE A 7 9.19 5.57 0.94
N LYS A 8 9.15 4.76 2.00
CA LYS A 8 8.84 3.33 1.97
C LYS A 8 7.67 2.97 2.87
N SER A 9 6.92 1.92 2.54
CA SER A 9 5.91 1.29 3.40
C SER A 9 6.49 0.72 4.71
N CYS A 10 7.79 0.41 4.74
CA CYS A 10 8.51 -0.12 5.89
C CYS A 10 9.56 0.87 6.43
N LEU A 11 10.39 0.42 7.36
CA LEU A 11 11.52 1.21 7.86
C LEU A 11 12.48 1.56 6.70
N PRO A 12 13.15 2.73 6.74
CA PRO A 12 14.07 3.12 5.67
C PRO A 12 15.18 2.10 5.37
N SER A 13 15.63 1.37 6.39
CA SER A 13 16.65 0.32 6.32
C SER A 13 16.18 -1.01 5.75
N GLN A 14 14.87 -1.19 5.56
CA GLN A 14 14.28 -2.44 5.05
C GLN A 14 13.87 -2.32 3.58
N THR A 15 13.62 -3.47 2.97
CA THR A 15 13.04 -3.60 1.63
C THR A 15 11.54 -3.81 1.76
N PRO A 16 10.70 -3.17 0.93
CA PRO A 16 9.26 -3.38 0.98
C PRO A 16 8.84 -4.86 0.82
N SER A 17 8.02 -5.33 1.76
CA SER A 17 7.38 -6.65 1.74
C SER A 17 5.89 -6.51 1.42
N PRO A 18 5.25 -7.45 0.71
CA PRO A 18 3.81 -7.41 0.43
C PRO A 18 2.94 -7.38 1.70
N THR A 19 3.51 -7.64 2.86
CA THR A 19 2.83 -7.64 4.17
C THR A 19 3.07 -6.39 5.01
N ASP A 20 3.70 -5.34 4.49
CA ASP A 20 4.12 -4.18 5.30
C ASP A 20 2.95 -3.40 5.90
N GLN A 21 1.99 -2.99 5.06
CA GLN A 21 0.92 -2.09 5.45
C GLN A 21 -0.46 -2.70 5.19
N PRO A 22 -1.37 -2.71 6.17
CA PRO A 22 -2.75 -3.12 5.95
C PRO A 22 -3.50 -2.06 5.14
N LEU A 23 -4.12 -2.48 4.05
CA LEU A 23 -4.97 -1.64 3.21
C LEU A 23 -6.46 -1.78 3.57
N GLY A 24 -6.85 -2.93 4.09
CA GLY A 24 -8.22 -3.24 4.48
C GLY A 24 -8.52 -4.73 4.47
N THR A 25 -9.80 -5.06 4.48
CA THR A 25 -10.29 -6.44 4.41
C THR A 25 -11.29 -6.55 3.27
N GLY A 26 -11.16 -7.59 2.47
CA GLY A 26 -12.09 -7.91 1.40
C GLY A 26 -13.49 -8.19 1.94
N ASN A 27 -14.49 -7.84 1.13
CA ASN A 27 -15.90 -8.13 1.39
C ASN A 27 -16.56 -8.91 0.23
N GLY A 28 -15.79 -9.32 -0.77
CA GLY A 28 -16.28 -10.01 -1.98
C GLY A 28 -16.95 -9.10 -3.02
N ALA A 29 -17.02 -7.78 -2.80
CA ALA A 29 -17.67 -6.84 -3.73
C ALA A 29 -16.77 -5.65 -4.13
N VAL A 30 -16.03 -5.07 -3.18
CA VAL A 30 -15.17 -3.92 -3.42
C VAL A 30 -13.86 -4.38 -4.07
N THR A 31 -13.50 -3.73 -5.18
CA THR A 31 -12.27 -4.01 -5.94
C THR A 31 -11.20 -2.93 -5.77
N THR A 32 -11.53 -1.78 -5.18
CA THR A 32 -10.63 -0.64 -5.09
C THR A 32 -10.22 -0.36 -3.65
N PHE A 33 -8.92 -0.25 -3.40
CA PHE A 33 -8.33 0.02 -2.09
C PHE A 33 -7.21 1.05 -2.23
N ALA A 34 -7.12 2.01 -1.32
CA ALA A 34 -6.00 2.96 -1.32
C ALA A 34 -4.74 2.30 -0.74
N LEU A 35 -3.57 2.66 -1.26
CA LEU A 35 -2.32 2.44 -0.54
C LEU A 35 -2.32 3.28 0.72
N LEU A 36 -2.06 2.64 1.85
CA LEU A 36 -2.06 3.26 3.16
C LEU A 36 -0.70 3.07 3.82
N LYS A 37 -0.25 4.09 4.55
CA LYS A 37 0.87 3.96 5.48
C LYS A 37 0.42 4.37 6.87
N ARG A 38 0.59 3.48 7.85
CA ARG A 38 0.37 3.77 9.26
C ARG A 38 1.66 4.26 9.90
N TYR A 39 1.57 5.42 10.52
CA TYR A 39 2.61 6.04 11.33
C TYR A 39 2.25 5.80 12.79
N THR A 40 3.18 5.27 13.58
CA THR A 40 2.98 5.01 15.01
C THR A 40 4.03 5.77 15.81
N SER A 41 3.59 6.50 16.83
CA SER A 41 4.46 7.20 17.79
C SER A 41 3.92 6.97 19.19
N GLY A 42 4.64 6.17 19.99
CA GLY A 42 4.13 5.67 21.26
C GLY A 42 2.82 4.89 21.05
N GLU A 43 1.79 5.28 21.79
CA GLU A 43 0.45 4.67 21.71
C GLU A 43 -0.43 5.28 20.61
N GLN A 44 0.01 6.37 19.98
CA GLN A 44 -0.75 7.05 18.93
C GLN A 44 -0.41 6.49 17.57
N SER A 45 -1.43 6.37 16.71
CA SER A 45 -1.23 6.05 15.30
C SER A 45 -2.06 6.94 14.39
N TRP A 46 -1.49 7.23 13.22
CA TRP A 46 -2.14 7.98 12.15
C TRP A 46 -1.94 7.26 10.83
N THR A 47 -3.00 7.10 10.06
CA THR A 47 -2.96 6.47 8.74
C THR A 47 -3.11 7.52 7.65
N ARG A 48 -2.18 7.50 6.69
CA ARG A 48 -2.18 8.37 5.53
C ARG A 48 -2.43 7.55 4.27
N ALA A 49 -3.32 8.04 3.41
CA ALA A 49 -3.40 7.54 2.04
C ALA A 49 -2.19 8.03 1.23
N ILE A 50 -1.53 7.10 0.57
CA ILE A 50 -0.30 7.35 -0.19
C ILE A 50 -0.66 7.48 -1.66
N ALA A 51 -0.44 8.68 -2.19
CA ALA A 51 -0.45 8.96 -3.63
C ALA A 51 0.97 8.82 -4.19
N LYS A 52 1.10 8.78 -5.52
CA LYS A 52 2.38 8.69 -6.23
C LYS A 52 3.29 7.52 -5.80
N PRO A 53 2.79 6.27 -5.77
CA PRO A 53 3.67 5.12 -5.59
C PRO A 53 4.64 5.00 -6.76
N VAL A 54 5.87 4.56 -6.48
CA VAL A 54 6.88 4.32 -7.52
C VAL A 54 6.47 3.05 -8.28
N ALA A 55 6.27 3.18 -9.59
CA ALA A 55 5.90 2.08 -10.46
C ALA A 55 6.90 0.90 -10.33
N GLY A 56 6.39 -0.32 -10.29
CA GLY A 56 7.20 -1.53 -10.14
C GLY A 56 7.68 -1.85 -8.72
N THR A 57 7.42 -0.99 -7.73
CA THR A 57 7.78 -1.27 -6.32
C THR A 57 6.62 -1.80 -5.49
N VAL A 58 5.39 -1.64 -5.98
CA VAL A 58 4.18 -2.07 -5.28
C VAL A 58 4.09 -3.59 -5.28
N ARG A 59 3.90 -4.17 -4.10
CA ARG A 59 3.72 -5.60 -3.87
C ARG A 59 2.47 -5.78 -3.02
N ILE A 60 1.58 -6.68 -3.40
CA ILE A 60 0.29 -6.91 -2.73
C ILE A 60 0.28 -8.33 -2.15
N ALA A 61 -0.26 -8.51 -0.94
CA ALA A 61 -0.63 -9.82 -0.42
C ALA A 61 -2.10 -9.88 -0.03
N LEU A 62 -2.68 -11.07 -0.24
CA LEU A 62 -4.00 -11.47 0.24
C LEU A 62 -3.81 -12.58 1.27
N ASN A 63 -4.27 -12.36 2.50
CA ASN A 63 -4.02 -13.26 3.64
C ASN A 63 -2.54 -13.65 3.80
N GLY A 64 -1.63 -12.69 3.59
CA GLY A 64 -0.19 -12.90 3.71
C GLY A 64 0.47 -13.58 2.49
N VAL A 65 -0.30 -13.98 1.48
CA VAL A 65 0.23 -14.59 0.25
C VAL A 65 0.37 -13.53 -0.84
N GLU A 66 1.58 -13.36 -1.36
CA GLU A 66 1.87 -12.40 -2.42
C GLU A 66 1.11 -12.70 -3.71
N GLN A 67 0.53 -11.66 -4.30
CA GLN A 67 -0.19 -11.72 -5.56
C GLN A 67 0.66 -11.10 -6.67
N MET A 68 1.16 -11.94 -7.59
CA MET A 68 1.99 -11.49 -8.71
C MET A 68 1.17 -10.88 -9.87
N SER A 69 -0.15 -11.05 -9.86
CA SER A 69 -1.08 -10.52 -10.87
C SER A 69 -2.50 -10.38 -10.29
N GLY A 70 -3.47 -9.98 -11.10
CA GLY A 70 -4.87 -9.82 -10.67
C GLY A 70 -5.19 -8.47 -10.02
N TRP A 71 -4.29 -7.50 -10.14
CA TRP A 71 -4.46 -6.14 -9.65
C TRP A 71 -3.65 -5.15 -10.50
N ASN A 72 -4.04 -3.89 -10.46
CA ASN A 72 -3.32 -2.76 -11.05
C ASN A 72 -3.18 -1.64 -10.00
N VAL A 73 -2.22 -0.74 -10.21
CA VAL A 73 -2.06 0.47 -9.38
C VAL A 73 -2.16 1.73 -10.23
N ASP A 74 -2.98 2.68 -9.81
CA ASP A 74 -2.94 4.04 -10.31
C ASP A 74 -1.76 4.76 -9.62
N THR A 75 -0.69 5.02 -10.37
CA THR A 75 0.52 5.66 -9.87
C THR A 75 0.37 7.16 -9.64
N THR A 76 -0.79 7.75 -9.90
CA THR A 76 -1.10 9.14 -9.53
C THR A 76 -1.79 9.18 -8.18
N THR A 77 -2.82 8.37 -7.99
CA THR A 77 -3.69 8.42 -6.80
C THR A 77 -3.29 7.42 -5.71
N GLY A 78 -2.54 6.37 -6.08
CA GLY A 78 -2.20 5.26 -5.18
C GLY A 78 -3.35 4.29 -4.95
N LEU A 79 -4.35 4.25 -5.83
CA LEU A 79 -5.42 3.27 -5.76
C LEU A 79 -4.97 1.93 -6.36
N ILE A 80 -5.19 0.85 -5.61
CA ILE A 80 -5.09 -0.54 -6.04
C ILE A 80 -6.46 -0.98 -6.55
N ILE A 81 -6.49 -1.54 -7.76
CA ILE A 81 -7.70 -1.99 -8.42
C ILE A 81 -7.54 -3.47 -8.74
N PHE A 82 -8.25 -4.33 -8.01
CA PHE A 82 -8.28 -5.77 -8.26
C PHE A 82 -9.18 -6.11 -9.45
N THR A 83 -8.78 -7.11 -10.24
CA THR A 83 -9.61 -7.64 -11.33
C THR A 83 -10.81 -8.42 -10.79
N THR A 84 -10.66 -9.02 -9.61
CA THR A 84 -11.71 -9.73 -8.87
C THR A 84 -11.69 -9.24 -7.43
N ALA A 85 -12.87 -8.93 -6.87
CA ALA A 85 -12.95 -8.44 -5.50
C ALA A 85 -12.35 -9.47 -4.51
N PRO A 86 -11.43 -9.06 -3.61
CA PRO A 86 -10.95 -9.95 -2.56
C PRO A 86 -12.12 -10.47 -1.73
N ALA A 87 -12.13 -11.78 -1.47
CA ALA A 87 -13.23 -12.44 -0.77
C ALA A 87 -13.44 -11.89 0.65
N ALA A 88 -14.64 -12.12 1.19
CA ALA A 88 -15.00 -11.68 2.53
C ALA A 88 -14.01 -12.20 3.59
N GLY A 89 -13.48 -11.30 4.41
CA GLY A 89 -12.52 -11.64 5.47
C GLY A 89 -11.07 -11.77 5.02
N VAL A 90 -10.77 -11.63 3.72
CA VAL A 90 -9.39 -11.66 3.22
C VAL A 90 -8.66 -10.37 3.60
N ALA A 91 -7.62 -10.47 4.40
CA ALA A 91 -6.75 -9.34 4.73
C ALA A 91 -5.95 -8.90 3.50
N ILE A 92 -5.95 -7.61 3.22
CA ILE A 92 -5.22 -7.00 2.10
C ILE A 92 -4.07 -6.18 2.67
N THR A 93 -2.86 -6.51 2.27
CA THR A 93 -1.64 -5.77 2.66
C THR A 93 -0.81 -5.38 1.44
N ALA A 94 0.04 -4.38 1.60
CA ALA A 94 0.96 -3.97 0.56
C ALA A 94 2.30 -3.46 1.10
N GLY A 95 3.34 -3.65 0.29
CA GLY A 95 4.61 -2.93 0.39
C GLY A 95 4.85 -2.10 -0.86
N PHE A 96 5.47 -0.93 -0.72
CA PHE A 96 5.67 0.02 -1.82
C PHE A 96 6.71 1.09 -1.47
N GLU A 97 7.31 1.70 -2.49
CA GLU A 97 7.95 3.02 -2.39
C GLU A 97 7.01 4.11 -2.92
N PHE A 98 7.18 5.36 -2.48
CA PHE A 98 6.38 6.49 -2.95
C PHE A 98 7.14 7.81 -3.00
N ASP A 99 6.62 8.73 -3.81
CA ASP A 99 7.08 10.10 -3.92
C ASP A 99 6.26 11.06 -3.07
N VAL A 100 6.91 12.09 -2.54
CA VAL A 100 6.26 13.21 -1.85
C VAL A 100 6.06 14.36 -2.84
N PRO A 101 4.83 14.95 -2.93
CA PRO A 101 4.61 16.17 -3.68
C PRO A 101 5.31 17.34 -2.99
N VAL A 102 6.07 18.12 -3.77
CA VAL A 102 6.69 19.37 -3.31
C VAL A 102 5.88 20.55 -3.83
N ARG A 103 5.78 21.59 -3.01
CA ARG A 103 5.34 22.93 -3.42
C ARG A 103 6.59 23.76 -3.69
N PHE A 104 6.61 24.47 -4.81
CA PHE A 104 7.59 25.51 -5.11
C PHE A 104 7.04 26.87 -4.71
#